data_AF-A0A7C2QUG0-F1
#
_entry.id   AF-A0A7C2QUG0-F1
#
_cell.length_a   1.000
_cell.length_b   1.000
_cell.length_c   1.000
_cell.angle_alpha   90.00
_cell.angle_beta   90.00
_cell.angle_gamma   90.00
#
_symmetry.space_group_name_H-M   'P 1'
#
loop_
_entity.id
_entity.type
_entity.pdbx_description
1 polymer ?
#
loop_
_entity_poly.entity_id
_entity_poly.type
_entity_poly.pdbx_seq_one_letter_code
_entity_poly.pdbx_strand_id
1 'polypeptide(L)'
;MRLHTTGLGTRIGGSALGAGFLVVGAFAMTASGEAPNAAVADRAFWMGATFAFAGLCALAVSWLVADLSNIWCAPPRRLFGPRLPHKRIDSSSQLRRPD
;
A
#
# COMPACT_ATOMS: atom_id res chain seq x y z
N MET A 1 -14.84 4.30 -9.07
CA MET A 1 -13.55 3.61 -8.81
C MET A 1 -12.85 4.37 -7.68
N ARG A 2 -12.50 3.74 -6.55
CA ARG A 2 -11.99 4.46 -5.36
C ARG A 2 -11.05 3.61 -4.44
N LEU A 3 -10.21 2.74 -5.03
CA LEU A 3 -9.21 1.95 -4.26
C LEU A 3 -7.73 2.26 -4.58
N HIS A 4 -7.42 3.01 -5.64
CA HIS A 4 -6.03 3.27 -6.02
C HIS A 4 -5.35 4.40 -5.20
N THR A 5 -6.14 5.32 -4.65
CA THR A 5 -5.62 6.50 -3.93
C THR A 5 -5.12 6.16 -2.53
N THR A 6 -5.75 5.22 -1.84
CA THR A 6 -5.34 4.76 -0.49
C THR A 6 -3.98 4.07 -0.50
N GLY A 7 -3.70 3.24 -1.51
CA GLY A 7 -2.42 2.53 -1.63
C GLY A 7 -1.23 3.43 -1.97
N LEU A 8 -1.44 4.57 -2.65
CA LEU A 8 -0.39 5.55 -2.89
C LEU A 8 -0.09 6.36 -1.61
N GLY A 9 -1.14 6.77 -0.89
CA GLY A 9 -1.02 7.51 0.37
C GLY A 9 -0.25 6.77 1.45
N THR A 10 -0.49 5.46 1.62
CA THR A 10 0.25 4.64 2.61
C THR A 10 1.72 4.42 2.24
N ARG A 11 2.05 4.32 0.94
CA ARG A 11 3.46 4.25 0.48
C ARG A 11 4.21 5.55 0.73
N ILE A 12 3.59 6.69 0.40
CA ILE A 12 4.20 8.02 0.63
C ILE A 12 4.34 8.27 2.14
N GLY A 13 3.31 7.98 2.94
CA GLY A 13 3.35 8.13 4.39
C GLY A 13 4.40 7.25 5.07
N GLY A 14 4.46 5.96 4.72
CA GLY A 14 5.47 5.03 5.26
C GLY A 14 6.90 5.41 4.84
N SER A 15 7.09 5.85 3.59
CA SER A 15 8.38 6.32 3.10
C SER A 15 8.83 7.61 3.81
N ALA A 16 7.92 8.56 4.03
CA ALA A 16 8.19 9.80 4.75
C ALA A 16 8.54 9.55 6.23
N LEU A 17 7.82 8.64 6.90
CA LEU A 17 8.14 8.22 8.27
C LEU A 17 9.51 7.54 8.36
N GLY A 18 9.81 6.60 7.46
CA GLY A 18 11.11 5.92 7.42
C GLY A 18 12.28 6.88 7.17
N ALA A 19 12.11 7.82 6.23
CA ALA A 19 13.09 8.89 5.99
C ALA A 19 13.26 9.80 7.22
N GLY A 20 12.16 10.19 7.89
CA GLY A 20 12.21 11.00 9.11
C GLY A 20 12.99 10.32 10.24
N PHE A 21 12.74 9.03 10.50
CA PHE A 21 13.50 8.27 11.49
C PHE A 21 14.97 8.09 11.13
N LEU A 22 15.31 7.92 9.85
CA LEU A 22 16.70 7.89 9.39
C LEU A 22 17.42 9.23 9.62
N VAL A 23 16.76 10.37 9.33
CA VAL A 23 17.32 11.70 9.56
C VAL A 23 17.54 11.95 11.06
N VAL A 24 16.57 11.61 11.92
CA VAL A 24 16.70 11.73 13.38
C VAL A 24 17.81 10.81 13.91
N GLY A 25 17.90 9.58 13.40
CA GLY A 25 18.94 8.62 13.79
C GLY A 25 20.35 9.09 13.42
N ALA A 26 20.54 9.54 12.18
CA ALA A 26 21.79 10.11 11.71
C ALA A 26 22.18 11.39 12.49
N PHE A 27 21.22 12.28 12.75
CA PHE A 27 21.46 13.49 13.54
C PHE A 27 21.93 13.14 14.97
N ALA A 28 21.27 12.19 15.65
CA ALA A 28 21.66 11.74 16.97
C ALA A 28 23.07 11.10 17.01
N MET A 29 23.46 10.36 15.96
CA MET A 29 24.81 9.83 15.79
C MET A 29 25.87 10.92 15.54
N THR A 30 25.52 12.00 14.83
CA THR A 30 26.45 13.14 14.67
C THR A 30 26.55 13.98 15.95
N ALA A 31 25.44 14.17 16.65
CA ALA A 31 25.38 14.98 17.88
C ALA A 31 26.03 14.30 19.09
N SER A 32 26.24 12.97 19.08
CA SER A 32 26.94 12.29 20.17
C SER A 32 28.42 12.70 20.29
N GLY A 33 29.04 13.21 19.21
CA GLY A 33 30.42 13.72 19.23
C GLY A 33 30.59 15.02 20.02
N GLU A 34 29.52 15.81 20.18
CA GLU A 34 29.48 17.08 20.92
C GLU A 34 29.09 16.89 22.41
N ALA A 35 28.89 15.64 22.85
CA ALA A 35 28.34 15.36 24.17
C ALA A 35 29.36 15.65 25.31
N PRO A 36 28.96 16.31 26.41
CA PRO A 36 29.87 16.72 27.49
C PRO A 36 30.36 15.56 28.38
N ASN A 37 29.89 14.33 28.16
CA ASN A 37 30.26 13.15 28.95
C ASN A 37 30.09 11.88 28.10
N ALA A 38 31.07 10.97 28.16
CA ALA A 38 31.08 9.70 27.42
C ALA A 38 29.81 8.86 27.64
N ALA A 39 29.29 8.81 28.88
CA ALA A 39 28.06 8.07 29.18
C ALA A 39 26.79 8.66 28.52
N VAL A 40 26.83 9.93 28.11
CA VAL A 40 25.77 10.58 27.33
C VAL A 40 26.00 10.37 25.83
N ALA A 41 27.27 10.43 25.38
CA ALA A 41 27.66 10.12 24.00
C ALA A 41 27.22 8.71 23.57
N ASP A 42 27.53 7.68 24.36
CA ASP A 42 27.12 6.29 24.08
C ASP A 42 25.60 6.16 23.95
N ARG A 43 24.86 6.76 24.89
CA ARG A 43 23.39 6.72 24.88
C ARG A 43 22.81 7.41 23.65
N ALA A 44 23.34 8.57 23.26
CA ALA A 44 22.94 9.30 22.07
C ALA A 44 23.24 8.50 20.79
N PHE A 45 24.43 7.87 20.71
CA PHE A 45 24.81 7.01 19.59
C PHE A 45 23.90 5.79 19.44
N TRP A 46 23.63 5.06 20.52
CA TRP A 46 22.72 3.90 20.50
C TRP A 46 21.27 4.28 20.23
N MET A 47 20.81 5.44 20.71
CA MET A 47 19.50 6.00 20.35
C MET A 47 19.44 6.32 18.85
N GLY A 48 20.52 6.89 18.28
CA GLY A 48 20.64 7.14 16.85
C GLY A 48 20.63 5.85 16.02
N ALA A 49 21.34 4.82 16.47
CA ALA A 49 21.38 3.50 15.83
C ALA A 49 19.99 2.83 15.78
N THR A 50 19.24 2.88 16.89
CA THR A 50 17.89 2.30 16.94
C THR A 50 16.90 3.07 16.07
N PHE A 51 16.96 4.40 15.99
CA PHE A 51 16.17 5.19 15.06
C PHE A 51 16.53 4.94 13.59
N ALA A 52 17.82 4.81 13.27
CA ALA A 52 18.26 4.47 11.92
C ALA A 52 17.75 3.07 11.49
N PHE A 53 17.85 2.08 12.37
CA PHE A 53 17.30 0.74 12.14
C PHE A 53 15.77 0.76 11.98
N ALA A 54 15.05 1.46 12.87
CA ALA A 54 13.60 1.61 12.79
C ALA A 54 13.16 2.30 11.48
N GLY A 55 13.88 3.34 11.04
CA GLY A 55 13.62 4.01 9.76
C GLY A 55 13.85 3.09 8.57
N LEU A 56 14.93 2.30 8.57
CA LEU A 56 15.24 1.34 7.51
C LEU A 56 14.21 0.21 7.45
N CYS A 57 13.74 -0.30 8.61
CA CYS A 57 12.62 -1.24 8.68
C CYS A 57 11.30 -0.64 8.20
N ALA A 58 11.00 0.63 8.55
CA ALA A 58 9.80 1.32 8.09
C ALA A 58 9.78 1.51 6.56
N LEU A 59 10.93 1.85 5.96
CA LEU A 59 11.10 1.85 4.50
C LEU A 59 10.86 0.44 3.93
N ALA A 60 11.56 -0.58 4.44
CA ALA A 60 11.42 -1.95 3.95
C ALA A 60 9.97 -2.44 3.97
N VAL A 61 9.23 -2.21 5.07
CA VAL A 61 7.81 -2.59 5.19
C VAL A 61 6.90 -1.77 4.27
N SER A 62 7.15 -0.45 4.13
CA SER A 62 6.37 0.42 3.24
C SER A 62 6.45 -0.03 1.77
N TRP A 63 7.61 -0.55 1.36
CA TRP A 63 7.83 -1.10 0.03
C TRP A 63 7.39 -2.57 -0.09
N LEU A 64 7.51 -3.40 0.95
CA LEU A 64 7.06 -4.80 0.93
C LEU A 64 5.53 -4.92 0.73
N VAL A 65 4.76 -4.05 1.39
CA VAL A 65 3.29 -3.97 1.20
C VAL A 65 2.90 -3.65 -0.25
N ALA A 66 3.76 -2.93 -0.99
CA ALA A 66 3.51 -2.65 -2.40
C ALA A 66 3.48 -3.94 -3.24
N ASP A 67 4.34 -4.91 -2.94
CA ASP A 67 4.52 -6.12 -3.74
C ASP A 67 3.49 -7.20 -3.40
N LEU A 68 3.11 -7.32 -2.12
CA LEU A 68 2.00 -8.21 -1.71
C LEU A 68 0.68 -7.88 -2.42
N SER A 69 0.44 -6.60 -2.74
CA SER A 69 -0.75 -6.17 -3.50
C SER A 69 -0.75 -6.61 -4.97
N ASN A 70 0.37 -7.08 -5.51
CA ASN A 70 0.54 -7.61 -6.86
C ASN A 70 0.44 -9.15 -6.89
N ILE A 71 0.83 -9.83 -5.81
CA ILE A 71 0.75 -11.29 -5.66
C ILE A 71 -0.69 -11.79 -5.46
N TRP A 72 -1.53 -11.03 -4.73
CA TRP A 72 -2.93 -11.40 -4.55
C TRP A 72 -3.74 -11.08 -5.81
N CYS A 73 -3.91 -12.12 -6.65
CA CYS A 73 -4.72 -12.06 -7.86
C CYS A 73 -6.03 -11.30 -7.62
N ALA A 74 -6.25 -10.22 -8.37
CA ALA A 74 -7.51 -9.50 -8.34
C ALA A 74 -8.66 -10.50 -8.62
N PRO A 75 -9.70 -10.55 -7.77
CA PRO A 75 -10.80 -11.49 -7.97
C PRO A 75 -11.40 -11.26 -9.37
N PRO A 76 -11.60 -12.31 -10.18
CA PRO A 76 -11.91 -12.16 -11.59
C PRO A 76 -13.17 -11.33 -11.76
N ARG A 77 -13.00 -10.11 -12.28
CA ARG A 77 -14.12 -9.28 -12.71
C ARG A 77 -14.89 -10.09 -13.74
N ARG A 78 -16.17 -10.34 -13.46
CA ARG A 78 -17.05 -11.15 -14.32
C ARG A 78 -17.11 -10.53 -15.72
N LEU A 79 -16.30 -11.08 -16.64
CA LEU A 79 -16.26 -10.72 -18.06
C LEU A 79 -17.39 -11.39 -18.85
N PHE A 80 -18.13 -12.30 -18.23
CA PHE A 80 -19.46 -12.73 -18.65
C PHE A 80 -20.52 -11.80 -18.02
N GLY A 81 -21.33 -11.06 -18.78
CA GLY A 81 -21.35 -10.82 -20.22
C GLY A 81 -22.58 -9.96 -20.56
N PRO A 82 -22.56 -9.07 -21.58
CA PRO A 82 -23.74 -8.27 -21.91
C PRO A 82 -24.86 -9.13 -22.49
N ARG A 83 -26.04 -9.04 -21.87
CA ARG A 83 -27.37 -9.29 -22.46
C ARG A 83 -27.47 -10.47 -23.46
N LEU A 84 -27.96 -11.62 -22.98
CA LEU A 84 -28.84 -12.41 -23.84
C LEU A 84 -30.18 -11.64 -23.95
N PRO A 85 -30.59 -11.19 -25.15
CA PRO A 85 -31.95 -10.69 -25.31
C PRO A 85 -32.89 -11.87 -25.09
N HIS A 86 -33.79 -11.74 -24.11
CA HIS A 86 -34.84 -12.72 -23.87
C HIS A 86 -35.73 -12.76 -25.10
N LYS A 87 -35.48 -13.73 -26.01
CA LYS A 87 -36.24 -13.90 -27.24
C LYS A 87 -37.64 -14.35 -26.82
N ARG A 88 -38.52 -13.38 -26.58
CA ARG A 88 -39.94 -13.59 -26.28
C ARG A 88 -40.52 -14.30 -27.50
N ILE A 89 -40.74 -15.60 -27.36
CA ILE A 89 -41.51 -16.38 -28.33
C ILE A 89 -42.96 -15.95 -28.10
N ASP A 90 -43.42 -14.97 -28.86
CA ASP A 90 -44.83 -14.60 -28.87
C ASP A 90 -45.60 -15.72 -29.56
N SER A 91 -46.24 -16.58 -28.76
CA SER A 91 -47.12 -17.67 -29.20
C SER A 91 -48.45 -17.20 -29.81
N SER A 92 -48.47 -16.01 -30.42
CA SER A 92 -49.68 -15.33 -30.92
C SER A 92 -49.88 -15.42 -32.44
N SER A 93 -48.97 -16.08 -33.17
CA SER A 93 -48.99 -16.20 -34.64
C SER A 93 -49.45 -17.55 -35.20
N GLN A 94 -49.75 -18.55 -34.36
CA GLN A 94 -50.12 -19.91 -34.80
C GLN A 94 -51.63 -20.21 -34.87
N LEU A 95 -52.51 -19.24 -34.61
CA LEU A 95 -53.96 -19.46 -34.65
C LEU A 95 -54.74 -18.30 -35.30
N ARG A 96 -54.42 -18.00 -36.57
CA ARG A 96 -55.22 -17.06 -37.37
C ARG A 96 -55.30 -17.44 -38.86
N ARG A 97 -56.37 -18.17 -39.17
CA ARG A 97 -57.09 -18.23 -40.47
C ARG A 97 -56.53 -19.15 -41.57
N PRO A 98 -57.39 -19.64 -42.50
CA PRO A 98 -58.84 -19.38 -42.65
C PRO A 98 -59.76 -19.86 -41.51
N ASP A 99 -60.76 -19.10 -41.05
CA ASP A 99 -60.97 -17.64 -41.17
C ASP A 99 -61.52 -16.99 -39.86
#